data_AF-A0AA38LFA3-F1
#
_entry.id   AF-A0AA38LFA3-F1
#
_cell.length_a   1.000
_cell.length_b   1.000
_cell.length_c   1.000
_cell.angle_alpha   90.00
_cell.angle_beta   90.00
_cell.angle_gamma   90.00
#
_symmetry.space_group_name_H-M   'P 1'
#
loop_
_entity.id
_entity.type
_entity.pdbx_description
1 polymer ?
#
loop_
_entity_poly.entity_id
_entity_poly.type
_entity_poly.pdbx_seq_one_letter_code
_entity_poly.pdbx_strand_id
1 'polypeptide(L)' 'RTNPDVKAHIFEFDKRFEKYGTDFIFYDYNQPEDFPSIYQHKFQVVVADPPYLSEECLSKVCKTMTLLANQKNAYLLLLT' A
#
# COMPACT_ATOMS: atom_id res chain seq x y z
N ARG A 1 -10.11 -20.49 5.81
CA ARG A 1 -8.86 -20.90 6.50
C ARG A 1 -7.93 -19.70 6.46
N THR A 2 -7.64 -19.09 7.60
CA THR A 2 -6.62 -18.03 7.69
C THR A 2 -5.26 -18.72 7.66
N ASN A 3 -4.39 -18.34 6.73
CA ASN A 3 -3.03 -18.86 6.65
C ASN A 3 -2.11 -17.90 7.42
N PRO A 4 -1.60 -18.27 8.61
CA PRO A 4 -0.82 -17.37 9.47
C PRO A 4 0.53 -16.96 8.85
N ASP A 5 0.97 -17.62 7.77
CA ASP A 5 2.25 -17.35 7.12
C ASP A 5 2.20 -16.22 6.07
N VAL A 6 1.01 -15.65 5.81
CA VAL A 6 0.87 -14.54 4.86
C VAL A 6 1.33 -13.24 5.53
N LYS A 7 2.53 -12.78 5.15
CA LYS A 7 3.04 -11.48 5.60
C LYS A 7 2.28 -10.33 4.93
N ALA A 8 1.91 -9.34 5.73
CA ALA A 8 1.28 -8.11 5.27
C ALA A 8 2.10 -6.91 5.75
N HIS A 9 2.09 -5.84 4.97
CA HIS A 9 2.69 -4.56 5.34
C HIS A 9 1.61 -3.48 5.24
N ILE A 10 1.62 -2.54 6.17
CA ILE A 10 0.65 -1.45 6.27
C ILE A 10 1.38 -0.15 5.94
N PHE A 11 0.95 0.48 4.85
CA PHE A 11 1.39 1.80 4.45
C PHE A 11 0.37 2.81 4.96
N GLU A 12 0.71 3.57 5.99
CA GLU A 12 -0.22 4.54 6.57
C GLU A 12 0.44 5.83 7.05
N PHE A 13 -0.30 6.93 6.97
CA PHE A 13 0.09 8.23 7.49
C PHE A 13 -0.05 8.28 9.02
N ASP A 14 -1.03 7.55 9.55
CA ASP A 14 -1.31 7.56 10.98
C ASP A 14 -0.28 6.76 11.79
N LYS A 15 0.56 7.48 12.53
CA LYS A 15 1.60 6.89 13.40
C LYS A 15 1.07 6.03 14.54
N ARG A 16 -0.24 6.01 14.82
CA ARG A 16 -0.83 5.05 15.76
C ARG A 16 -0.63 3.60 15.32
N PHE A 17 -0.31 3.36 14.05
CA PHE A 17 0.04 2.04 13.51
C PHE A 17 1.50 1.62 13.77
N GLU A 18 2.37 2.48 14.34
CA GLU A 18 3.75 2.12 14.72
C GLU A 18 3.83 0.91 15.67
N LYS A 19 2.73 0.60 16.39
CA LYS A 19 2.59 -0.62 17.20
C LYS A 19 2.79 -1.93 16.42
N TYR A 20 2.66 -1.91 15.09
CA TYR A 20 2.90 -3.06 14.21
C TYR A 20 4.39 -3.24 13.84
N GLY A 21 5.28 -2.38 14.36
CA GLY A 21 6.73 -2.54 14.23
C GLY A 21 7.18 -2.50 12.77
N THR A 22 7.91 -3.54 12.35
CA THR A 22 8.49 -3.61 11.00
C THR A 22 7.45 -3.77 9.89
N ASP A 23 6.23 -4.15 10.24
CA ASP A 23 5.13 -4.30 9.27
C ASP A 23 4.47 -2.95 8.95
N PHE A 24 4.78 -1.88 9.71
CA PHE A 24 4.30 -0.52 9.46
C PHE A 24 5.33 0.30 8.67
N ILE A 25 4.84 0.99 7.64
CA ILE A 25 5.58 1.95 6.85
C ILE A 25 4.81 3.26 6.91
N PHE A 26 5.46 4.30 7.44
CA PHE A 26 4.92 5.65 7.34
C PHE A 26 4.83 6.03 5.86
N TYR A 27 3.64 6.41 5.41
CA TYR A 27 3.34 6.70 4.02
C TYR A 27 2.38 7.89 3.92
N ASP A 28 2.75 8.89 3.11
CA ASP A 28 1.88 10.00 2.76
C ASP A 28 1.44 9.85 1.30
N TYR A 29 0.13 9.70 1.06
CA TYR A 29 -0.40 9.55 -0.29
C TYR A 29 -0.13 10.77 -1.19
N ASN A 30 0.17 11.94 -0.62
CA ASN A 30 0.61 13.11 -1.37
C ASN A 30 1.97 12.91 -2.03
N GLN A 31 2.78 11.98 -1.51
CA GLN A 31 4.09 11.58 -2.01
C GLN A 31 4.06 10.10 -2.42
N PRO A 32 3.39 9.74 -3.53
CA PRO A 32 3.11 8.35 -3.91
C PRO A 32 4.36 7.50 -4.23
N GLU A 33 5.54 8.10 -4.29
CA GLU A 33 6.82 7.43 -4.54
C GLU A 33 7.73 7.41 -3.30
N ASP A 34 7.34 8.11 -2.23
CA ASP A 34 8.14 8.26 -1.01
C ASP A 34 7.90 7.09 -0.06
N PHE A 35 8.44 5.94 -0.43
CA PHE A 35 8.52 4.76 0.42
C PHE A 35 9.79 3.95 0.11
N PRO A 36 10.26 3.10 1.04
CA PRO A 36 11.50 2.35 0.83
C PRO A 36 11.47 1.49 -0.43
N SER A 37 12.49 1.63 -1.29
CA SER A 37 12.57 0.94 -2.58
C SER A 37 12.57 -0.59 -2.47
N ILE A 38 12.90 -1.14 -1.30
CA ILE A 38 12.78 -2.58 -1.01
C ILE A 38 11.36 -3.12 -1.23
N TYR A 39 10.34 -2.27 -1.13
CA TYR A 39 8.93 -2.61 -1.31
C TYR A 39 8.41 -2.47 -2.75
N GLN A 40 9.22 -1.90 -3.65
CA GLN A 40 8.84 -1.78 -5.06
C GLN A 40 8.67 -3.17 -5.70
N HIS A 41 7.53 -3.34 -6.35
CA HIS A 41 7.14 -4.54 -7.09
C HIS A 41 7.19 -5.85 -6.28
N LYS A 42 6.99 -5.79 -4.96
CA LYS A 42 7.05 -6.96 -4.07
C LYS A 42 5.72 -7.65 -3.82
N PHE A 43 4.60 -6.95 -3.99
CA PHE A 43 3.32 -7.43 -3.50
C PHE A 43 2.50 -8.13 -4.59
N GLN A 44 2.03 -9.34 -4.31
CA GLN A 44 1.10 -10.07 -5.17
C GLN A 44 -0.35 -9.60 -5.00
N VAL A 45 -0.66 -8.96 -3.87
CA VAL A 45 -1.97 -8.37 -3.58
C VAL A 45 -1.72 -7.00 -2.99
N VAL A 46 -2.35 -5.98 -3.55
CA VAL A 46 -2.35 -4.62 -3.00
C VAL A 46 -3.80 -4.21 -2.81
N VAL A 47 -4.14 -3.84 -1.58
CA VAL A 47 -5.46 -3.33 -1.22
C VAL A 47 -5.28 -1.89 -0.76
N ALA A 48 -6.09 -0.97 -1.27
CA ALA A 48 -6.08 0.42 -0.86
C ALA A 48 -7.49 0.93 -0.62
N ASP A 49 -7.64 1.73 0.44
CA ASP A 49 -8.85 2.45 0.82
C ASP A 49 -8.53 3.94 0.83
N PRO A 50 -8.72 4.66 -0.30
CA PRO A 50 -8.34 6.06 -0.42
C PRO A 50 -9.13 6.94 0.54
N PRO A 51 -8.52 7.96 1.17
CA PRO A 51 -9.22 8.86 2.09
C PRO A 51 -10.30 9.71 1.41
N TYR A 52 -10.18 9.92 0.09
CA TYR A 52 -11.09 10.73 -0.71
C TYR A 52 -11.31 10.10 -2.09
N LEU A 53 -12.50 10.31 -2.64
CA LEU A 53 -12.88 9.86 -4.00
C LEU A 53 -12.55 10.90 -5.10
N SER A 54 -11.72 11.90 -4.81
CA SER A 54 -11.29 12.87 -5.83
C SER A 54 -10.36 12.22 -6.85
N GLU A 55 -10.44 12.66 -8.11
CA GLU A 55 -9.60 12.15 -9.19
C GLU A 55 -8.10 12.23 -8.83
N GLU A 56 -7.67 13.33 -8.22
CA GLU A 56 -6.29 13.51 -7.77
C GLU A 56 -5.88 12.46 -6.72
N CYS A 57 -6.72 12.22 -5.71
CA CYS A 57 -6.46 11.24 -4.67
C CYS A 57 -6.38 9.83 -5.25
N LEU A 58 -7.38 9.44 -6.05
CA LEU A 58 -7.43 8.13 -6.69
C LEU A 58 -6.23 7.92 -7.62
N SER A 59 -5.82 8.93 -8.38
CA SER A 59 -4.65 8.86 -9.26
C SER A 59 -3.35 8.62 -8.48
N LYS A 60 -3.13 9.37 -7.39
CA LYS A 60 -1.95 9.18 -6.52
C LYS A 60 -1.93 7.81 -5.86
N VAL A 61 -3.07 7.37 -5.30
CA VAL A 61 -3.17 6.03 -4.68
C VAL A 61 -2.92 4.93 -5.70
N CYS A 62 -3.53 5.00 -6.88
CA CYS A 62 -3.30 4.04 -7.98
C CYS A 62 -1.83 4.01 -8.43
N LYS A 63 -1.14 5.17 -8.43
CA LYS A 63 0.30 5.23 -8.71
C LYS A 63 1.10 4.44 -7.66
N THR A 64 0.85 4.67 -6.37
CA THR A 64 1.47 3.90 -5.29
C THR A 64 1.20 2.41 -5.43
N MET A 65 -0.07 2.03 -5.65
CA MET A 65 -0.46 0.63 -5.81
C MET A 65 0.32 -0.04 -6.95
N THR A 66 0.49 0.65 -8.08
CA THR A 66 1.24 0.14 -9.24
C THR A 66 2.73 -0.06 -8.93
N LEU A 67 3.34 0.84 -8.15
CA LEU A 67 4.74 0.75 -7.75
C LEU A 67 4.98 -0.37 -6.72
N LEU A 68 4.02 -0.65 -5.85
CA LEU A 68 4.07 -1.75 -4.88
C LEU A 68 3.81 -3.11 -5.54
N ALA A 69 2.92 -3.13 -6.52
CA ALA A 69 2.46 -4.34 -7.18
C ALA A 69 3.55 -5.05 -7.98
N ASN A 70 3.63 -6.36 -7.83
CA ASN A 70 4.50 -7.21 -8.63
C ASN A 70 4.18 -7.07 -10.13
N GLN A 71 5.21 -6.87 -10.96
CA GLN A 71 5.04 -6.58 -12.38
C GLN A 71 4.47 -7.75 -13.21
N LYS A 72 4.57 -8.99 -12.72
CA LYS A 72 4.13 -10.17 -13.47
C LYS A 72 2.70 -10.54 -13.13
N ASN A 73 2.44 -10.77 -11.84
CA ASN A 73 1.14 -11.21 -11.33
C ASN A 73 0.84 -10.44 -10.03
N ALA A 74 -0.13 -9.53 -10.10
CA ALA A 74 -0.64 -8.83 -8.94
C ALA A 74 -2.16 -8.64 -9.03
N TYR A 75 -2.83 -8.69 -7.88
CA TYR A 75 -4.23 -8.32 -7.72
C TYR A 75 -4.30 -6.96 -7.03
N LEU A 76 -4.98 -6.01 -7.67
CA LEU A 76 -5.21 -4.67 -7.13
C LEU A 76 -6.68 -4.57 -6.73
N LEU A 77 -6.93 -4.24 -5.46
CA LEU A 77 -8.27 -4.00 -4.94
C LEU A 77 -8.34 -2.58 -4.39
N LEU A 78 -9.13 -1.74 -5.05
CA LEU A 78 -9.43 -0.39 -4.58
C LEU A 78 -10.80 -0.43 -3.90
N LEU A 79 -10.86 -0.02 -2.65
CA LEU A 79 -12.09 0.11 -1.88
C LEU A 79 -12.58 1.56 -2.08
N THR A 80 -13.75 1.74 -2.69
CA THR A 80 -14.36 3.07 -2.97
C THR A 80 -15.85 3.03 -2.72
#